data_AF-A0A914LIH1-F1
#
_entry.id   AF-A0A914LIH1-F1
#
_cell.length_a   1.000
_cell.length_b   1.000
_cell.length_c   1.000
_cell.angle_alpha   90.00
_cell.angle_beta   90.00
_cell.angle_gamma   90.00
#
_symmetry.space_group_name_H-M   'P 1'
#
loop_
_entity.id
_entity.type
_entity.pdbx_description
1 polymer ?
#
loop_
_entity_poly.entity_id
_entity_poly.type
_entity_poly.pdbx_seq_one_letter_code
_entity_poly.pdbx_strand_id
1 'polypeptide(L)'
;METRECEGWSLYCIFCWDSSTESLARIKSNIFLIKLFFSGLEFDLNIVTLPWNEEINNLMPKYGHLNINIIDNIIERFLKEIGVDSLMANKWADRRKGMLLVLSGYRANLQIINLLGHSTTIFRLVLMTMKFWFQNHSIYGGKFGFINGTTLAILICNIILKNPHNNSIIKIFKEFMEIYSQKNFPQINLNKTIIKQKWIEELDEKINWNSEKEISDRKEHFKLNFNPEMEEHTKIVWAVITPSFPEQNAAFNINQSTATIIRNELIEDGRQLLYFFNTSSEGISNLRPRSHKRLTIF
;
A
#
# COMPACT_ATOMS: atom_id res chain seq x y z
N MET A 1 -16.48 9.92 -32.66
CA MET A 1 -16.90 9.49 -31.32
C MET A 1 -17.19 8.01 -31.42
N GLU A 2 -16.27 7.16 -30.95
CA GLU A 2 -16.55 5.73 -30.87
C GLU A 2 -17.77 5.53 -29.95
N THR A 3 -18.81 4.91 -30.49
CA THR A 3 -20.01 4.55 -29.75
C THR A 3 -19.60 3.61 -28.63
N ARG A 4 -19.76 4.05 -27.38
CA ARG A 4 -19.45 3.21 -26.22
C ARG A 4 -20.51 2.10 -26.14
N GLU A 5 -20.22 0.94 -26.71
CA GLU A 5 -21.11 -0.21 -26.65
C GLU A 5 -21.10 -0.82 -25.26
N CYS A 6 -22.27 -0.88 -24.62
CA CYS A 6 -22.45 -1.59 -23.36
C CYS A 6 -23.82 -2.26 -23.34
N GLU A 7 -23.85 -3.55 -23.06
CA GLU A 7 -25.09 -4.32 -22.95
C GLU A 7 -25.37 -4.61 -21.47
N GLY A 8 -26.51 -4.12 -20.97
CA GLY A 8 -27.06 -4.45 -19.65
C GLY A 8 -26.93 -3.38 -18.56
N TRP A 9 -27.30 -3.76 -17.33
CA TRP A 9 -27.41 -2.87 -16.17
C TRP A 9 -26.22 -2.93 -15.20
N SER A 10 -25.04 -3.32 -15.70
CA SER A 10 -23.84 -3.33 -14.85
C SER A 10 -23.46 -1.90 -14.43
N LEU A 11 -22.81 -1.74 -13.27
CA LEU A 11 -22.29 -0.43 -12.82
C LEU A 11 -21.43 0.26 -13.90
N TYR A 12 -20.66 -0.54 -14.65
CA TYR A 12 -19.88 -0.04 -15.77
C TYR A 12 -20.76 0.54 -16.88
N CYS A 13 -21.84 -0.15 -17.27
CA CYS A 13 -22.76 0.35 -18.30
C CYS A 13 -23.54 1.58 -17.83
N ILE A 14 -23.90 1.64 -16.54
CA ILE A 14 -24.52 2.83 -15.96
C ILE A 14 -23.60 4.05 -16.13
N PHE A 15 -22.32 3.95 -15.75
CA PHE A 15 -21.38 5.04 -16.01
C PHE A 15 -21.15 5.29 -17.50
N CYS A 16 -21.12 4.24 -18.32
CA CYS A 16 -20.93 4.35 -19.77
C CYS A 16 -21.96 5.28 -20.43
N TRP A 17 -23.22 5.19 -19.99
CA TRP A 17 -24.35 5.98 -20.48
C TRP A 17 -24.53 7.33 -19.79
N ASP A 18 -23.90 7.57 -18.65
CA ASP A 18 -23.99 8.85 -17.96
C ASP A 18 -23.25 9.95 -18.71
N SER A 19 -23.94 11.08 -18.96
CA SER A 19 -23.39 12.23 -19.68
C SER A 19 -22.20 12.88 -18.98
N SER A 20 -22.05 12.66 -17.68
CA SER A 20 -20.95 13.21 -16.87
C SER A 20 -19.68 12.35 -16.95
N THR A 21 -19.74 11.18 -17.60
CA THR A 21 -18.58 10.30 -17.79
C THR A 21 -17.73 10.74 -18.97
N GLU A 22 -16.59 11.34 -18.68
CA GLU A 22 -15.61 11.84 -19.64
C GLU A 22 -14.73 10.71 -20.18
N SER A 23 -14.28 9.80 -19.30
CA SER A 23 -13.55 8.60 -19.71
C SER A 23 -13.88 7.40 -18.82
N LEU A 24 -13.83 6.20 -19.40
CA LEU A 24 -14.14 4.96 -18.71
C LEU A 24 -13.30 3.82 -19.30
N ALA A 25 -12.53 3.13 -18.46
CA ALA A 25 -11.66 2.04 -18.90
C ALA A 25 -11.63 0.88 -17.88
N ARG A 26 -11.69 -0.36 -18.38
CA ARG A 26 -11.46 -1.57 -17.57
C ARG A 26 -10.00 -1.96 -17.61
N ILE A 27 -9.37 -2.05 -16.45
CA ILE A 27 -8.00 -2.54 -16.31
C ILE A 27 -8.04 -3.97 -15.80
N LYS A 28 -7.62 -4.91 -16.66
CA LYS A 28 -7.42 -6.31 -16.27
C LYS A 28 -6.07 -6.43 -15.57
N SER A 29 -6.10 -6.62 -14.25
CA SER A 29 -4.92 -6.91 -13.43
C SER A 29 -5.30 -7.95 -12.35
N ASN A 30 -4.37 -8.31 -11.48
CA ASN A 30 -4.66 -9.18 -10.33
C ASN A 30 -5.79 -8.60 -9.45
N ILE A 31 -5.94 -7.28 -9.43
CA ILE A 31 -7.10 -6.58 -8.87
C ILE A 31 -7.87 -5.93 -10.01
N PHE A 32 -9.14 -6.29 -10.18
CA PHE A 32 -9.99 -5.67 -11.19
C PHE A 32 -10.26 -4.22 -10.83
N LEU A 33 -9.91 -3.33 -11.76
CA LEU A 33 -10.03 -1.89 -11.59
C LEU A 33 -10.83 -1.30 -12.76
N ILE A 34 -11.77 -0.41 -12.44
CA ILE A 34 -12.39 0.48 -13.41
C ILE A 34 -11.82 1.88 -13.18
N LYS A 35 -11.14 2.42 -14.19
CA LYS A 35 -10.74 3.82 -14.21
C LYS A 35 -11.89 4.64 -14.77
N LEU A 36 -12.35 5.61 -14.00
CA LEU A 36 -13.47 6.46 -14.33
C LEU A 36 -13.04 7.93 -14.20
N PHE A 37 -13.27 8.72 -15.23
CA PHE A 37 -13.22 10.18 -15.15
C PHE A 37 -14.65 10.69 -15.25
N PHE A 38 -15.17 11.20 -14.14
CA PHE A 38 -16.58 11.53 -13.97
C PHE A 38 -16.71 12.91 -13.31
N SER A 39 -17.42 13.82 -13.97
CA SER A 39 -17.65 15.19 -13.49
C SER A 39 -16.35 15.92 -13.11
N GLY A 40 -15.31 15.81 -13.94
CA GLY A 40 -14.00 16.41 -13.72
C GLY A 40 -13.14 15.75 -12.63
N LEU A 41 -13.54 14.59 -12.10
CA LEU A 41 -12.81 13.87 -11.04
C LEU A 41 -12.40 12.46 -11.49
N GLU A 42 -11.17 12.08 -11.18
CA GLU A 42 -10.64 10.74 -11.43
C GLU A 42 -10.95 9.79 -10.27
N PHE A 43 -11.47 8.62 -10.62
CA PHE A 43 -11.80 7.54 -9.69
C PHE A 43 -11.18 6.22 -10.13
N ASP A 44 -10.58 5.55 -9.16
CA ASP A 44 -10.14 4.17 -9.26
C ASP A 44 -11.14 3.28 -8.51
N LEU A 45 -12.05 2.61 -9.24
CA LEU A 45 -13.13 1.81 -8.67
C LEU A 45 -12.75 0.33 -8.61
N ASN A 46 -12.70 -0.21 -7.38
CA ASN A 46 -12.57 -1.64 -7.13
C ASN A 46 -13.93 -2.23 -6.74
N ILE A 47 -14.22 -3.44 -7.21
CA ILE A 47 -15.50 -4.11 -6.96
C ILE A 47 -15.25 -5.45 -6.28
N VAL A 48 -15.93 -5.67 -5.15
CA VAL A 48 -15.98 -6.94 -4.44
C VAL A 48 -17.40 -7.47 -4.49
N THR A 49 -17.56 -8.70 -4.97
CA THR A 49 -18.83 -9.41 -4.90
C THR A 49 -18.85 -10.25 -3.63
N LEU A 50 -19.83 -10.01 -2.78
CA LEU A 50 -20.00 -10.72 -1.52
C LEU A 50 -21.14 -11.73 -1.62
N PRO A 51 -21.09 -12.84 -0.86
CA PRO A 51 -22.25 -13.71 -0.65
C PRO A 51 -23.45 -12.89 -0.22
N TRP A 52 -24.63 -13.19 -0.77
CA TRP A 52 -25.85 -12.63 -0.23
C TRP A 52 -26.09 -13.19 1.19
N ASN A 53 -26.17 -12.29 2.17
CA ASN A 53 -26.48 -12.67 3.54
C ASN A 53 -27.19 -11.51 4.25
N GLU A 54 -28.31 -11.80 4.91
CA GLU A 54 -29.08 -10.78 5.64
C GLU A 54 -28.24 -10.06 6.69
N GLU A 55 -27.32 -10.75 7.38
CA GLU A 55 -26.43 -10.09 8.33
C GLU A 55 -25.43 -9.16 7.64
N ILE A 56 -24.82 -9.55 6.51
CA ILE A 56 -23.92 -8.66 5.77
C ILE A 56 -24.69 -7.44 5.27
N ASN A 57 -25.90 -7.64 4.75
CA ASN A 57 -26.75 -6.55 4.27
C ASN A 57 -27.17 -5.61 5.40
N ASN A 58 -27.44 -6.14 6.60
CA ASN A 58 -27.74 -5.34 7.78
C ASN A 58 -26.50 -4.62 8.36
N LEU A 59 -25.30 -5.18 8.14
CA LEU A 59 -24.03 -4.57 8.54
C LEU A 59 -23.55 -3.48 7.57
N MET A 60 -23.97 -3.53 6.30
CA MET A 60 -23.62 -2.52 5.31
C MET A 60 -24.35 -1.21 5.64
N PRO A 61 -23.62 -0.16 6.05
CA PRO A 61 -24.27 1.10 6.38
C PRO A 61 -24.90 1.68 5.12
N LYS A 62 -26.17 2.11 5.19
CA LYS A 62 -26.80 2.88 4.11
C LYS A 62 -25.98 4.13 3.78
N TYR A 63 -25.38 4.72 4.80
CA TYR A 63 -24.42 5.82 4.75
C TYR A 63 -23.41 5.64 5.89
N GLY A 64 -22.11 5.79 5.64
CA GLY A 64 -21.08 5.78 6.68
C GLY A 64 -19.90 4.84 6.40
N HIS A 65 -18.91 4.88 7.29
CA HIS A 65 -17.69 4.07 7.18
C HIS A 65 -17.86 2.70 7.84
N LEU A 66 -17.44 1.65 7.14
CA LEU A 66 -17.29 0.32 7.74
C LEU A 66 -16.18 0.38 8.80
N ASN A 67 -16.42 -0.21 9.98
CA ASN A 67 -15.40 -0.37 11.02
C ASN A 67 -14.65 -1.70 10.83
N ILE A 68 -13.57 -1.90 11.59
CA ILE A 68 -12.69 -3.06 11.40
C ILE A 68 -13.40 -4.39 11.68
N ASN A 69 -14.27 -4.45 12.70
CA ASN A 69 -15.00 -5.68 13.07
C ASN A 69 -15.97 -6.11 11.96
N ILE A 70 -16.62 -5.14 11.29
CA ILE A 70 -17.52 -5.45 10.16
C ILE A 70 -16.71 -6.02 9.00
N ILE A 71 -15.57 -5.41 8.68
CA ILE A 71 -14.69 -5.90 7.62
C ILE A 71 -14.13 -7.28 7.94
N ASP A 72 -13.78 -7.56 9.19
CA ASP A 72 -13.35 -8.89 9.64
C ASP A 72 -14.42 -9.94 9.36
N ASN A 73 -15.68 -9.66 9.73
CA ASN A 73 -16.81 -10.55 9.46
C ASN A 73 -17.06 -10.75 7.95
N ILE A 74 -16.87 -9.70 7.15
CA ILE A 74 -17.01 -9.78 5.69
C ILE A 74 -15.92 -10.69 5.10
N ILE A 75 -14.67 -10.52 5.52
CA ILE A 75 -13.54 -11.35 5.08
C ILE A 75 -13.75 -12.81 5.49
N GLU A 76 -14.16 -13.06 6.73
CA GLU A 76 -14.50 -14.42 7.21
C GLU A 76 -15.54 -15.08 6.31
N ARG A 77 -16.66 -14.40 6.03
CA ARG A 77 -17.76 -14.97 5.24
C ARG A 77 -17.35 -15.20 3.79
N PHE A 78 -16.62 -14.26 3.22
CA PHE A 78 -16.06 -14.39 1.87
C PHE A 78 -15.19 -15.65 1.73
N LEU A 79 -14.33 -15.90 2.71
CA LEU A 79 -13.45 -17.08 2.73
C LEU A 79 -14.22 -18.39 2.97
N LYS A 80 -15.22 -18.39 3.85
CA LYS A 80 -16.07 -19.56 4.11
C LYS A 80 -16.84 -20.02 2.88
N GLU A 81 -17.39 -19.08 2.10
CA GLU A 81 -18.15 -19.41 0.90
C GLU A 81 -17.25 -19.91 -0.23
N ILE A 82 -16.10 -19.28 -0.43
CA ILE A 82 -15.21 -19.61 -1.54
C ILE A 82 -14.45 -20.92 -1.29
N GLY A 83 -14.08 -21.19 -0.03
CA GLY A 83 -13.17 -22.27 0.34
C GLY A 83 -11.72 -21.96 -0.06
N VAL A 84 -10.79 -22.11 0.88
CA VAL A 84 -9.39 -21.66 0.67
C VAL A 84 -8.67 -22.41 -0.45
N ASP A 85 -8.95 -23.70 -0.61
CA ASP A 85 -8.33 -24.47 -1.69
C ASP A 85 -8.79 -23.98 -3.08
N SER A 86 -10.02 -23.45 -3.18
CA SER A 86 -10.52 -22.81 -4.41
C SER A 86 -9.85 -21.46 -4.71
N LEU A 87 -9.33 -20.77 -3.68
CA LEU A 87 -8.56 -19.52 -3.83
C LEU A 87 -7.17 -19.74 -4.44
N MET A 88 -6.73 -21.00 -4.57
CA MET A 88 -5.39 -21.38 -5.04
C MET A 88 -5.43 -22.31 -6.27
N ALA A 89 -6.60 -22.66 -6.81
CA ALA A 89 -6.75 -23.80 -7.73
C ALA A 89 -6.78 -23.48 -9.25
N ASN A 90 -7.12 -22.26 -9.71
CA ASN A 90 -7.34 -22.00 -11.16
C ASN A 90 -7.40 -20.51 -11.56
N LYS A 91 -7.55 -20.20 -12.86
CA LYS A 91 -7.65 -18.84 -13.43
C LYS A 91 -8.78 -17.96 -12.85
N TRP A 92 -9.82 -18.56 -12.26
CA TRP A 92 -10.88 -17.83 -11.55
C TRP A 92 -10.51 -17.52 -10.09
N ALA A 93 -9.54 -18.26 -9.53
CA ALA A 93 -8.94 -18.00 -8.23
C ALA A 93 -8.24 -16.63 -8.19
N ASP A 94 -7.65 -16.19 -9.30
CA ASP A 94 -7.02 -14.86 -9.40
C ASP A 94 -8.03 -13.73 -9.14
N ARG A 95 -9.26 -13.84 -9.65
CA ARG A 95 -10.31 -12.84 -9.42
C ARG A 95 -10.73 -12.78 -7.96
N ARG A 96 -10.91 -13.95 -7.34
CA ARG A 96 -11.31 -14.07 -5.93
C ARG A 96 -10.19 -13.61 -5.00
N LYS A 97 -8.95 -13.96 -5.30
CA LYS A 97 -7.75 -13.45 -4.64
C LYS A 97 -7.69 -11.93 -4.75
N GLY A 98 -7.91 -11.38 -5.95
CA GLY A 98 -8.02 -9.93 -6.17
C GLY A 98 -9.06 -9.26 -5.27
N MET A 99 -10.26 -9.84 -5.15
CA MET A 99 -11.33 -9.34 -4.27
C MET A 99 -10.92 -9.39 -2.78
N LEU A 100 -10.27 -10.47 -2.34
CA LEU A 100 -9.72 -10.56 -0.99
C LEU A 100 -8.67 -9.48 -0.72
N LEU A 101 -7.81 -9.19 -1.70
CA LEU A 101 -6.81 -8.13 -1.60
C LEU A 101 -7.44 -6.73 -1.54
N VAL A 102 -8.57 -6.50 -2.21
CA VAL A 102 -9.33 -5.25 -2.09
C VAL A 102 -9.87 -5.08 -0.67
N LEU A 103 -10.49 -6.13 -0.10
CA LEU A 103 -10.96 -6.13 1.28
C LEU A 103 -9.81 -5.91 2.28
N SER A 104 -8.68 -6.59 2.07
CA SER A 104 -7.47 -6.44 2.89
C SER A 104 -6.90 -5.02 2.81
N GLY A 105 -6.86 -4.41 1.62
CA GLY A 105 -6.41 -3.03 1.46
C GLY A 105 -7.29 -2.03 2.24
N TYR A 106 -8.61 -2.20 2.19
CA TYR A 106 -9.53 -1.36 2.96
C TYR A 106 -9.35 -1.58 4.48
N ARG A 107 -9.26 -2.85 4.91
CA ARG A 107 -8.99 -3.21 6.31
C ARG A 107 -7.66 -2.64 6.82
N ALA A 108 -6.59 -2.69 6.03
CA ALA A 108 -5.27 -2.18 6.39
C ALA A 108 -5.33 -0.69 6.74
N ASN A 109 -6.07 0.10 5.96
CA ASN A 109 -6.28 1.52 6.22
C ASN A 109 -7.03 1.76 7.53
N LEU A 110 -8.09 0.98 7.80
CA LEU A 110 -8.80 1.05 9.07
C LEU A 110 -7.91 0.67 10.24
N GLN A 111 -7.08 -0.36 10.10
CA GLN A 111 -6.17 -0.79 11.15
C GLN A 111 -5.10 0.27 11.45
N ILE A 112 -4.55 0.93 10.43
CA ILE A 112 -3.62 2.06 10.65
C ILE A 112 -4.30 3.17 11.45
N ILE A 113 -5.52 3.57 11.08
CA ILE A 113 -6.28 4.60 11.81
C ILE A 113 -6.56 4.15 13.25
N ASN A 114 -6.97 2.89 13.45
CA ASN A 114 -7.25 2.31 14.75
C ASN A 114 -6.01 2.30 15.66
N LEU A 115 -4.85 1.87 15.12
CA LEU A 115 -3.58 1.84 15.84
C LEU A 115 -3.12 3.25 16.25
N LEU A 116 -3.33 4.25 15.39
CA LEU A 116 -2.89 5.62 15.65
C LEU A 116 -3.77 6.35 16.67
N GLY A 117 -5.06 6.03 16.76
CA GLY A 117 -6.00 6.69 17.67
C GLY A 117 -5.92 8.21 17.58
N HIS A 118 -5.55 8.86 18.68
CA HIS A 118 -5.40 10.32 18.78
C HIS A 118 -4.31 10.90 17.86
N SER A 119 -3.32 10.10 17.44
CA SER A 119 -2.22 10.53 16.58
C SER A 119 -2.58 10.55 15.09
N THR A 120 -3.84 10.30 14.72
CA THR A 120 -4.30 10.31 13.32
C THR A 120 -4.07 11.65 12.62
N THR A 121 -4.24 12.77 13.33
CA THR A 121 -4.06 14.12 12.75
C THR A 121 -2.59 14.36 12.36
N ILE A 122 -1.66 14.10 13.27
CA ILE A 122 -0.22 14.28 12.99
C ILE A 122 0.24 13.30 11.90
N PHE A 123 -0.26 12.07 11.92
CA PHE A 123 0.01 11.08 10.87
C PHE A 123 -0.37 11.60 9.47
N ARG A 124 -1.57 12.17 9.30
CA ARG A 124 -2.01 12.71 8.00
C ARG A 124 -1.11 13.84 7.51
N LEU A 125 -0.72 14.75 8.41
CA LEU A 125 0.17 15.87 8.09
C LEU A 125 1.55 15.38 7.66
N VAL A 126 2.13 14.43 8.39
CA VAL A 126 3.44 13.82 8.05
C VAL A 126 3.32 13.06 6.74
N LEU A 127 2.30 12.22 6.56
CA LEU A 127 2.11 11.43 5.34
C LEU A 127 2.00 12.33 4.10
N MET A 128 1.24 13.43 4.18
CA MET A 128 1.13 14.40 3.09
C MET A 128 2.47 15.08 2.79
N THR A 129 3.16 15.56 3.83
CA THR A 129 4.44 16.26 3.71
C THR A 129 5.52 15.35 3.12
N MET A 130 5.62 14.13 3.64
CA MET A 130 6.60 13.15 3.15
C MET A 130 6.26 12.67 1.75
N LYS A 131 4.98 12.44 1.42
CA LYS A 131 4.59 12.08 0.06
C LYS A 131 5.06 13.14 -0.95
N PHE A 132 4.84 14.42 -0.63
CA PHE A 132 5.33 15.52 -1.46
C PHE A 132 6.87 15.51 -1.58
N TRP A 133 7.59 15.29 -0.48
CA TRP A 133 9.05 15.15 -0.49
C TRP A 133 9.52 13.99 -1.40
N PHE A 134 8.97 12.78 -1.23
CA PHE A 134 9.33 11.63 -2.07
C PHE A 134 9.05 11.88 -3.56
N GLN A 135 7.97 12.58 -3.89
CA GLN A 135 7.64 12.97 -5.25
C GLN A 135 8.67 13.95 -5.83
N ASN A 136 9.05 14.99 -5.08
CA ASN A 136 10.05 15.97 -5.52
C ASN A 136 11.44 15.38 -5.70
N HIS A 137 11.76 14.34 -4.91
CA HIS A 137 13.02 13.60 -5.02
C HIS A 137 12.97 12.48 -6.07
N SER A 138 11.87 12.34 -6.82
CA SER A 138 11.68 11.32 -7.86
C SER A 138 11.86 9.88 -7.36
N ILE A 139 11.58 9.65 -6.08
CA ILE A 139 11.66 8.34 -5.39
C ILE A 139 10.28 7.90 -4.86
N TYR A 140 9.21 8.34 -5.53
CA TYR A 140 7.83 7.93 -5.28
C TYR A 140 7.27 7.20 -6.51
N GLY A 141 6.89 5.93 -6.35
CA GLY A 141 6.28 5.15 -7.43
C GLY A 141 6.55 3.64 -7.33
N GLY A 142 5.61 2.90 -6.74
CA GLY A 142 5.74 1.46 -6.54
C GLY A 142 5.98 0.64 -7.81
N LYS A 143 5.43 1.07 -8.95
CA LYS A 143 5.65 0.41 -10.25
C LYS A 143 7.10 0.47 -10.73
N PHE A 144 7.86 1.47 -10.27
CA PHE A 144 9.25 1.70 -10.62
C PHE A 144 10.22 1.18 -9.56
N GLY A 145 9.72 0.40 -8.59
CA GLY A 145 10.52 -0.12 -7.48
C GLY A 145 10.85 0.91 -6.40
N PHE A 146 10.11 2.02 -6.33
CA PHE A 146 10.27 3.03 -5.29
C PHE A 146 9.14 2.97 -4.25
N ILE A 147 9.21 3.82 -3.22
CA ILE A 147 8.21 3.88 -2.15
C ILE A 147 6.84 4.26 -2.75
N ASN A 148 5.79 3.57 -2.29
CA ASN A 148 4.40 3.87 -2.62
C ASN A 148 3.64 4.39 -1.39
N GLY A 149 2.38 4.80 -1.58
CA GLY A 149 1.55 5.33 -0.50
C GLY A 149 1.36 4.37 0.68
N THR A 150 1.15 3.08 0.39
CA THR A 150 0.96 2.04 1.41
C THR A 150 2.24 1.82 2.23
N THR A 151 3.39 1.65 1.55
CA THR A 151 4.70 1.54 2.21
C THR A 151 4.93 2.74 3.12
N LEU A 152 4.79 3.96 2.58
CA LEU A 152 5.04 5.19 3.34
C LEU A 152 4.12 5.31 4.57
N ALA A 153 2.83 4.99 4.42
CA ALA A 153 1.87 4.99 5.51
C ALA A 153 2.27 4.03 6.63
N ILE A 154 2.67 2.81 6.31
CA ILE A 154 3.11 1.81 7.30
C ILE A 154 4.38 2.26 8.02
N LEU A 155 5.36 2.77 7.28
CA LEU A 155 6.64 3.24 7.83
C LEU A 155 6.46 4.43 8.80
N ILE A 156 5.60 5.40 8.45
CA ILE A 156 5.29 6.54 9.32
C ILE A 156 4.47 6.09 10.53
N CYS A 157 3.49 5.21 10.34
CA CYS A 157 2.71 4.65 11.43
C CYS A 157 3.61 3.97 12.46
N ASN A 158 4.56 3.15 12.02
CA ASN A 158 5.55 2.49 12.88
C ASN A 158 6.35 3.49 13.74
N ILE A 159 6.79 4.62 13.18
CA ILE A 159 7.52 5.66 13.92
C ILE A 159 6.62 6.30 14.98
N ILE A 160 5.40 6.70 14.60
CA ILE A 160 4.47 7.33 15.53
C ILE A 160 4.11 6.40 16.69
N LEU A 161 3.94 5.10 16.42
CA LEU A 161 3.65 4.12 17.46
C LEU A 161 4.81 3.89 18.43
N LYS A 162 6.06 4.02 17.96
CA LYS A 162 7.25 3.96 18.84
C LYS A 162 7.37 5.20 19.73
N ASN A 163 6.94 6.36 19.25
CA ASN A 163 6.99 7.62 19.98
C ASN A 163 5.63 8.36 20.00
N PRO A 164 4.60 7.85 20.72
CA PRO A 164 3.23 8.37 20.64
C PRO A 164 3.07 9.83 21.07
N HIS A 165 3.96 10.34 21.93
CA HIS A 165 3.94 11.72 22.42
C HIS A 165 4.60 12.72 21.47
N ASN A 166 5.26 12.25 20.40
CA ASN A 166 5.92 13.11 19.43
C ASN A 166 4.92 13.67 18.42
N ASN A 167 4.48 14.91 18.64
CA ASN A 167 3.56 15.62 17.76
C ASN A 167 4.26 16.59 16.78
N SER A 168 5.59 16.47 16.60
CA SER A 168 6.34 17.35 15.72
C SER A 168 6.64 16.67 14.38
N ILE A 169 6.13 17.26 13.29
CA ILE A 169 6.38 16.79 11.92
C ILE A 169 7.88 16.66 11.65
N ILE A 170 8.67 17.67 12.03
CA ILE A 170 10.12 17.71 11.75
C ILE A 170 10.85 16.62 12.54
N LYS A 171 10.46 16.35 13.80
CA LYS A 171 11.06 15.26 14.59
C LYS A 171 10.75 13.89 14.00
N ILE A 172 9.48 13.66 13.62
CA ILE A 172 9.08 12.40 12.96
C ILE A 172 9.84 12.24 11.63
N PHE A 173 10.01 13.32 10.88
CA PHE A 173 10.73 13.29 9.61
C PHE A 173 12.22 12.98 9.81
N LYS A 174 12.85 13.60 10.81
CA LYS A 174 14.23 13.28 11.21
C LYS A 174 14.37 11.81 11.60
N GLU A 175 13.49 11.31 12.46
CA GLU A 175 13.50 9.91 12.90
C GLU A 175 13.29 8.95 11.72
N PHE A 176 12.45 9.33 10.76
CA PHE A 176 12.28 8.58 9.51
C PHE A 176 13.58 8.47 8.74
N MET A 177 14.30 9.58 8.55
CA MET A 177 15.59 9.56 7.86
C MET A 177 16.58 8.68 8.60
N GLU A 178 16.71 8.84 9.93
CA GLU A 178 17.69 8.10 10.74
C GLU A 178 17.44 6.59 10.75
N ILE A 179 16.18 6.16 10.86
CA ILE A 179 15.83 4.72 10.90
C ILE A 179 15.97 4.10 9.51
N TYR A 180 15.46 4.76 8.47
CA TYR A 180 15.34 4.16 7.14
C TYR A 180 16.50 4.51 6.19
N SER A 181 17.50 5.28 6.63
CA SER A 181 18.75 5.46 5.88
C SER A 181 19.82 4.41 6.19
N GLN A 182 19.52 3.43 7.04
CA GLN A 182 20.47 2.40 7.45
C GLN A 182 20.86 1.48 6.29
N LYS A 183 22.05 0.85 6.39
CA LYS A 183 22.56 -0.06 5.35
C LYS A 183 21.58 -1.20 5.08
N ASN A 184 21.07 -1.82 6.14
CA ASN A 184 20.03 -2.85 6.06
C ASN A 184 18.70 -2.23 6.47
N PHE A 185 17.69 -2.32 5.60
CA PHE A 185 16.38 -1.84 5.96
C PHE A 185 15.77 -2.73 7.04
N PRO A 186 15.12 -2.14 8.07
CA PRO A 186 14.42 -2.92 9.08
C PRO A 186 13.17 -3.56 8.47
N GLN A 187 12.90 -4.81 8.82
CA GLN A 187 11.60 -5.42 8.59
C GLN A 187 10.55 -4.73 9.46
N ILE A 188 9.45 -4.28 8.85
CA ILE A 188 8.37 -3.60 9.57
C ILE A 188 7.15 -4.49 9.59
N ASN A 189 6.71 -4.83 10.80
CA ASN A 189 5.45 -5.49 11.09
C ASN A 189 4.74 -4.73 12.21
N LEU A 190 3.58 -4.15 11.91
CA LEU A 190 2.78 -3.43 12.90
C LEU A 190 1.95 -4.41 13.73
N ASN A 191 1.73 -4.09 15.00
CA ASN A 191 0.94 -4.96 15.89
C ASN A 191 -0.45 -5.25 15.32
N LYS A 192 -0.77 -6.54 15.20
CA LYS A 192 -2.04 -7.03 14.70
C LYS A 192 -3.11 -6.95 15.78
N THR A 193 -4.28 -6.44 15.43
CA THR A 193 -5.51 -7.01 15.99
C THR A 193 -5.77 -8.28 15.19
N ILE A 194 -5.30 -9.42 15.72
CA ILE A 194 -5.51 -10.74 15.13
C ILE A 194 -7.02 -10.92 14.95
N ILE A 195 -7.47 -11.39 13.78
CA ILE A 195 -8.83 -11.87 13.65
C ILE A 195 -8.91 -13.11 14.54
N LYS A 196 -9.48 -12.96 15.75
CA LYS A 196 -9.47 -13.96 16.85
C LYS A 196 -10.37 -15.17 16.54
N GLN A 197 -10.14 -15.82 15.42
CA GLN A 197 -10.90 -16.99 15.01
C GLN A 197 -9.94 -18.11 14.65
N LYS A 198 -10.01 -19.17 15.44
CA LYS A 198 -9.15 -20.36 15.38
C LYS A 198 -9.05 -20.99 13.99
N TRP A 199 -10.09 -20.87 13.14
CA TRP A 199 -10.08 -21.41 11.78
C TRP A 199 -9.29 -20.54 10.78
N ILE A 200 -9.09 -19.25 11.05
CA ILE A 200 -8.24 -18.37 10.21
C ILE A 200 -6.76 -18.65 10.48
N GLU A 201 -6.41 -19.11 11.68
CA GLU A 201 -5.04 -19.54 12.03
C GLU A 201 -4.60 -20.72 11.14
N GLU A 202 -5.49 -21.65 10.81
CA GLU A 202 -5.21 -22.77 9.89
C GLU A 202 -5.01 -22.32 8.42
N LEU A 203 -5.44 -21.11 8.08
CA LEU A 203 -5.32 -20.53 6.74
C LEU A 203 -4.11 -19.58 6.61
N ASP A 204 -3.50 -19.25 7.74
CA ASP A 204 -2.40 -18.30 7.85
C ASP A 204 -1.24 -18.71 6.94
N GLU A 205 -0.77 -19.96 7.06
CA GLU A 205 0.37 -20.47 6.30
C GLU A 205 0.15 -20.48 4.78
N LYS A 206 -1.09 -20.67 4.33
CA LYS A 206 -1.42 -20.75 2.90
C LYS A 206 -1.55 -19.37 2.26
N ILE A 207 -2.19 -18.43 2.96
CA ILE A 207 -2.64 -17.16 2.36
C ILE A 207 -1.73 -16.00 2.75
N ASN A 208 -1.27 -15.94 4.01
CA ASN A 208 -0.44 -14.84 4.44
C ASN A 208 0.91 -14.80 3.74
N TRP A 209 1.46 -13.60 3.73
CA TRP A 209 2.80 -13.38 3.28
C TRP A 209 3.81 -14.14 4.12
N ASN A 210 4.74 -14.81 3.45
CA ASN A 210 5.98 -15.29 4.03
C ASN A 210 7.11 -15.09 3.01
N SER A 211 8.33 -15.00 3.51
CA SER A 211 9.51 -14.70 2.69
C SER A 211 9.82 -15.79 1.67
N GLU A 212 9.67 -17.07 2.05
CA GLU A 212 9.97 -18.22 1.19
C GLU A 212 9.06 -18.25 -0.05
N LYS A 213 7.76 -18.01 0.16
CA LYS A 213 6.76 -17.92 -0.91
C LYS A 213 7.03 -16.73 -1.83
N GLU A 214 7.30 -15.54 -1.30
CA GLU A 214 7.63 -14.37 -2.15
C GLU A 214 8.90 -14.63 -2.98
N ILE A 215 9.93 -15.25 -2.38
CA ILE A 215 11.15 -15.62 -3.12
C ILE A 215 10.81 -16.65 -4.21
N SER A 216 10.04 -17.68 -3.89
CA SER A 216 9.62 -18.71 -4.86
C SER A 216 8.84 -18.09 -6.03
N ASP A 217 7.84 -17.25 -5.76
CA ASP A 217 7.04 -16.55 -6.76
C ASP A 217 7.93 -15.68 -7.67
N ARG A 218 8.97 -15.03 -7.11
CA ARG A 218 9.95 -14.26 -7.88
C ARG A 218 10.84 -15.15 -8.74
N LYS A 219 11.29 -16.29 -8.23
CA LYS A 219 12.10 -17.25 -9.02
C LYS A 219 11.34 -17.71 -10.27
N GLU A 220 10.04 -17.99 -10.11
CA GLU A 220 9.15 -18.32 -11.21
C GLU A 220 8.98 -17.13 -12.17
N HIS A 221 8.69 -15.94 -11.63
CA HIS A 221 8.48 -14.72 -12.42
C HIS A 221 9.68 -14.38 -13.32
N PHE A 222 10.90 -14.44 -12.76
CA PHE A 222 12.14 -14.19 -13.51
C PHE A 222 12.61 -15.38 -14.34
N LYS A 223 11.89 -16.51 -14.27
CA LYS A 223 12.20 -17.74 -15.01
C LYS A 223 13.66 -18.15 -14.83
N LEU A 224 14.12 -18.30 -13.58
CA LEU A 224 15.54 -18.54 -13.28
C LEU A 224 16.16 -19.76 -13.99
N ASN A 225 15.35 -20.76 -14.36
CA ASN A 225 15.82 -21.88 -15.18
C ASN A 225 16.41 -21.41 -16.53
N PHE A 226 16.00 -20.25 -17.03
CA PHE A 226 16.47 -19.65 -18.28
C PHE A 226 17.33 -18.39 -18.06
N ASN A 227 17.21 -17.72 -16.90
CA ASN A 227 17.94 -16.49 -16.56
C ASN A 227 18.62 -16.61 -15.18
N PRO A 228 19.65 -17.46 -15.01
CA PRO A 228 20.30 -17.68 -13.72
C PRO A 228 20.92 -16.40 -13.12
N GLU A 229 21.35 -15.45 -13.95
CA GLU A 229 21.86 -14.14 -13.55
C GLU A 229 20.83 -13.28 -12.80
N MET A 230 19.53 -13.60 -12.93
CA MET A 230 18.45 -12.89 -12.24
C MET A 230 18.25 -13.34 -10.79
N GLU A 231 19.05 -14.29 -10.29
CA GLU A 231 18.92 -14.80 -8.93
C GLU A 231 18.97 -13.68 -7.87
N GLU A 232 19.85 -12.69 -8.05
CA GLU A 232 19.96 -11.55 -7.13
C GLU A 232 18.66 -10.74 -7.03
N HIS A 233 17.89 -10.64 -8.12
CA HIS A 233 16.62 -9.92 -8.16
C HIS A 233 15.49 -10.64 -7.41
N THR A 234 15.70 -11.89 -7.00
CA THR A 234 14.73 -12.65 -6.21
C THR A 234 14.75 -12.29 -4.73
N LYS A 235 15.86 -11.73 -4.25
CA LYS A 235 16.06 -11.39 -2.84
C LYS A 235 15.12 -10.29 -2.37
N ILE A 236 14.62 -10.44 -1.14
CA ILE A 236 13.76 -9.43 -0.50
C ILE A 236 14.66 -8.34 0.08
N VAL A 237 14.64 -7.17 -0.54
CA VAL A 237 15.47 -6.01 -0.12
C VAL A 237 14.84 -5.28 1.07
N TRP A 238 13.51 -5.20 1.10
CA TRP A 238 12.77 -4.60 2.20
C TRP A 238 11.40 -5.27 2.37
N ALA A 239 11.13 -5.76 3.58
CA ALA A 239 9.84 -6.30 3.98
C ALA A 239 9.06 -5.28 4.81
N VAL A 240 8.03 -4.67 4.23
CA VAL A 240 7.10 -3.75 4.89
C VAL A 240 5.72 -4.37 4.86
N ILE A 241 5.31 -4.98 5.97
CA ILE A 241 4.15 -5.87 6.00
C ILE A 241 2.87 -5.07 6.31
N THR A 242 1.84 -5.27 5.50
CA THR A 242 0.53 -4.64 5.69
C THR A 242 -0.13 -5.12 6.98
N PRO A 243 -0.73 -4.24 7.79
CA PRO A 243 -1.39 -4.60 9.06
C PRO A 243 -2.80 -5.17 8.82
N SER A 244 -2.92 -6.16 7.95
CA SER A 244 -4.20 -6.71 7.51
C SER A 244 -4.10 -8.17 7.14
N PHE A 245 -5.22 -8.89 7.19
CA PHE A 245 -5.34 -10.23 6.64
C PHE A 245 -5.93 -10.19 5.21
N PRO A 246 -5.35 -10.91 4.24
CA PRO A 246 -4.02 -11.49 4.35
C PRO A 246 -2.93 -10.43 4.31
N GLU A 247 -1.80 -10.74 4.94
CA GLU A 247 -0.61 -9.92 4.94
C GLU A 247 0.02 -9.89 3.54
N GLN A 248 0.59 -8.76 3.19
CA GLN A 248 1.38 -8.57 1.98
C GLN A 248 2.60 -7.71 2.27
N ASN A 249 3.67 -7.92 1.52
CA ASN A 249 4.79 -6.99 1.50
C ASN A 249 4.45 -5.79 0.61
N ALA A 250 4.22 -4.62 1.21
CA ALA A 250 3.93 -3.38 0.49
C ALA A 250 5.13 -2.85 -0.32
N ALA A 251 6.35 -3.29 0.02
CA ALA A 251 7.61 -2.87 -0.60
C ALA A 251 8.16 -3.92 -1.60
N PHE A 252 7.33 -4.86 -2.07
CA PHE A 252 7.75 -6.01 -2.89
C PHE A 252 8.48 -5.66 -4.21
N ASN A 253 8.33 -4.44 -4.74
CA ASN A 253 9.02 -4.01 -5.95
C ASN A 253 10.37 -3.32 -5.69
N ILE A 254 10.71 -3.00 -4.43
CA ILE A 254 11.99 -2.36 -4.11
C ILE A 254 13.12 -3.37 -4.36
N ASN A 255 14.05 -2.99 -5.23
CA ASN A 255 15.23 -3.78 -5.58
C ASN A 255 16.50 -3.09 -5.07
N GLN A 256 17.66 -3.73 -5.26
CA GLN A 256 18.93 -3.24 -4.71
C GLN A 256 19.31 -1.84 -5.22
N SER A 257 19.02 -1.55 -6.49
CA SER A 257 19.32 -0.25 -7.10
C SER A 257 18.42 0.84 -6.53
N THR A 258 17.10 0.63 -6.51
CA THR A 258 16.16 1.63 -5.99
C THR A 258 16.31 1.82 -4.48
N ALA A 259 16.60 0.76 -3.73
CA ALA A 259 17.00 0.80 -2.33
C ALA A 259 18.20 1.73 -2.09
N THR A 260 19.21 1.64 -2.95
CA THR A 260 20.42 2.48 -2.86
C THR A 260 20.09 3.94 -3.12
N ILE A 261 19.27 4.23 -4.14
CA ILE A 261 18.82 5.61 -4.43
C ILE A 261 18.00 6.17 -3.26
N ILE A 262 17.01 5.42 -2.75
CA ILE A 262 16.21 5.81 -1.59
C ILE A 262 17.13 6.15 -0.42
N ARG A 263 18.05 5.25 -0.08
CA ARG A 263 18.97 5.46 1.04
C ARG A 263 19.80 6.73 0.88
N ASN A 264 20.35 6.97 -0.30
CA ASN A 264 21.19 8.14 -0.55
C ASN A 264 20.41 9.45 -0.38
N GLU A 265 19.17 9.51 -0.87
CA GLU A 265 18.30 10.67 -0.67
C GLU A 265 17.97 10.91 0.81
N LEU A 266 17.66 9.85 1.56
CA LEU A 266 17.39 9.94 3.01
C LEU A 266 18.62 10.41 3.80
N ILE A 267 19.82 9.92 3.46
CA ILE A 267 21.08 10.34 4.11
C ILE A 267 21.34 11.82 3.84
N GLU A 268 21.23 12.24 2.59
CA GLU A 268 21.60 13.59 2.16
C GLU A 268 20.73 14.66 2.82
N ASP A 269 19.41 14.47 2.84
CA ASP A 269 18.48 15.40 3.47
C ASP A 269 18.42 15.21 5.00
N GLY A 270 18.63 13.99 5.49
CA GLY A 270 18.78 13.72 6.93
C GLY A 270 19.93 14.53 7.54
N ARG A 271 21.07 14.66 6.84
CA ARG A 271 22.19 15.51 7.26
C ARG A 271 21.82 16.99 7.30
N GLN A 272 21.04 17.48 6.33
CA GLN A 272 20.58 18.87 6.31
C GLN A 272 19.63 19.16 7.46
N LEU A 273 18.71 18.23 7.77
CA LEU A 273 17.83 18.35 8.93
C LEU A 273 18.62 18.34 10.24
N LEU A 274 19.60 17.46 10.38
CA LEU A 274 20.50 17.42 11.55
C LEU A 274 21.27 18.74 11.72
N TYR A 275 21.82 19.27 10.62
CA TYR A 275 22.47 20.58 10.64
C TYR A 275 21.49 21.66 11.10
N PHE A 276 20.28 21.73 10.53
CA PHE A 276 19.26 22.69 10.94
C PHE A 276 18.93 22.58 12.44
N PHE A 277 18.77 21.39 12.99
CA PHE A 277 18.52 21.22 14.43
C PHE A 277 19.70 21.71 15.27
N ASN A 278 20.93 21.38 14.86
CA ASN A 278 22.15 21.78 15.58
C ASN A 278 22.49 23.27 15.43
N THR A 279 22.05 23.93 14.34
CA THR A 279 22.21 25.37 14.13
C THR A 279 20.98 26.18 14.50
N SER A 280 19.83 25.57 14.77
CA SER A 280 18.68 26.30 15.31
C SER A 280 18.88 26.73 16.77
N SER A 281 19.94 26.25 17.43
CA SER A 281 20.55 26.88 18.61
C SER A 281 21.44 28.10 18.27
N GLU A 282 21.80 28.32 17.01
CA GLU A 282 22.62 29.43 16.49
C GLU A 282 22.11 29.95 15.12
N GLY A 283 21.04 30.76 15.11
CA GLY A 283 20.71 31.72 14.03
C GLY A 283 20.51 31.22 12.59
N ILE A 284 19.27 31.25 12.10
CA ILE A 284 18.88 30.90 10.71
C ILE A 284 19.32 31.99 9.72
N SER A 285 20.36 31.73 8.91
CA SER A 285 20.70 32.60 7.76
C SER A 285 21.13 31.87 6.48
N ASN A 286 21.25 30.53 6.45
CA ASN A 286 21.94 29.84 5.33
C ASN A 286 21.21 28.67 4.66
N LEU A 287 19.89 28.53 4.78
CA LEU A 287 19.15 27.52 4.01
C LEU A 287 19.01 27.96 2.54
N ARG A 288 19.89 27.46 1.66
CA ARG A 288 19.75 27.61 0.20
C ARG A 288 18.74 26.60 -0.35
N PRO A 289 17.73 27.02 -1.14
CA PRO A 289 16.91 26.09 -1.91
C PRO A 289 17.74 25.44 -3.02
N ARG A 290 17.60 24.11 -3.20
CA ARG A 290 18.21 23.40 -4.34
C ARG A 290 17.52 23.82 -5.65
N SER A 291 18.32 24.24 -6.63
CA SER A 291 17.92 24.29 -8.04
C SER A 291 17.62 22.88 -8.55
N HIS A 292 16.51 22.70 -9.26
CA HIS A 292 16.10 21.43 -9.87
C HIS A 292 17.26 20.74 -10.60
N LYS A 293 17.75 19.61 -10.06
CA LYS A 293 18.60 18.70 -10.82
C LYS A 293 17.71 17.95 -11.80
N ARG A 294 17.74 18.33 -13.08
CA ARG A 294 17.24 17.46 -14.16
C ARG A 294 18.05 16.17 -14.11
N LEU A 295 17.38 15.04 -13.88
CA LEU A 295 17.93 13.73 -14.20
C LEU A 295 18.08 13.68 -15.72
N THR A 296 19.30 13.87 -16.22
CA THR A 296 19.65 13.50 -17.59
C THR A 296 19.92 12.00 -17.56
N ILE A 297 18.96 11.22 -18.04
CA ILE A 297 19.15 9.81 -18.35
C ILE A 297 19.85 9.78 -19.72
N PHE A 298 21.04 9.19 -19.79
CA PHE A 298 21.69 8.81 -21.06
C PHE A 298 21.18 7.43 -21.49
#